data_AF-A0A3D6BNH4-F1
#
_entry.id   AF-A0A3D6BNH4-F1
#
_cell.length_a   1.000
_cell.length_b   1.000
_cell.length_c   1.000
_cell.angle_alpha   90.00
_cell.angle_beta   90.00
_cell.angle_gamma   90.00
#
_symmetry.space_group_name_H-M   'P 1'
#
loop_
_entity.id
_entity.type
_entity.pdbx_description
1 polymer ?
#
loop_
_entity_poly.entity_id
_entity_poly.type
_entity_poly.pdbx_seq_one_letter_code
_entity_poly.pdbx_strand_id
1 'polypeptide(L)'
;MKKPDFTDLKAMYVNCTLKKSPRQSHTDGLMDVSRKIMKAEGVSVRQIRFVDHEVAYGVYPDMTEHGVEKDAWPKLFKDIFEADIIIIGTPIWLGEKSSVCQKLIERLYAMSGKTNNKGQYLFYGKVGGCVITGNEDGIKHCAMGILYA
;
A
#
# COMPACT_ATOMS: atom_id res chain seq x y z
N MET A 1 22.98 -23.90 7.31
CA MET A 1 21.56 -23.65 7.66
C MET A 1 20.71 -23.96 6.42
N LYS A 2 19.51 -24.51 6.57
CA LYS A 2 18.58 -24.66 5.42
C LYS A 2 18.17 -23.28 4.93
N LYS A 3 18.04 -23.11 3.61
CA LYS A 3 17.51 -21.87 3.02
C LYS A 3 16.07 -21.69 3.54
N PRO A 4 15.67 -20.48 4.00
CA PRO A 4 14.27 -20.21 4.34
C PRO A 4 13.36 -20.46 3.14
N ASP A 5 12.13 -20.91 3.41
CA ASP A 5 11.08 -21.09 2.42
C ASP A 5 10.04 -19.96 2.56
N PHE A 6 9.68 -19.34 1.44
CA PHE A 6 8.78 -18.19 1.38
C PHE A 6 7.59 -18.40 0.44
N THR A 7 7.36 -19.64 -0.05
CA THR A 7 6.28 -19.91 -1.02
C THR A 7 4.88 -19.63 -0.49
N ASP A 8 4.71 -19.63 0.83
CA ASP A 8 3.42 -19.34 1.48
C ASP A 8 3.18 -17.83 1.73
N LEU A 9 4.20 -16.98 1.53
CA LEU A 9 4.07 -15.55 1.76
C LEU A 9 3.41 -14.83 0.57
N LYS A 10 2.60 -13.84 0.91
CA LYS A 10 1.92 -12.95 -0.05
C LYS A 10 2.35 -11.50 0.14
N ALA A 11 2.73 -10.85 -0.95
CA ALA A 11 3.06 -9.43 -0.97
C ALA A 11 2.10 -8.63 -1.86
N MET A 12 1.55 -7.56 -1.30
CA MET A 12 0.75 -6.57 -2.02
C MET A 12 1.56 -5.29 -2.24
N TYR A 13 1.70 -4.93 -3.51
CA TYR A 13 2.34 -3.67 -3.91
C TYR A 13 1.28 -2.64 -4.26
N VAL A 14 1.25 -1.50 -3.56
CA VAL A 14 0.28 -0.42 -3.83
C VAL A 14 0.99 0.78 -4.41
N ASN A 15 0.81 1.01 -5.72
CA ASN A 15 1.42 2.11 -6.43
C ASN A 15 0.54 3.36 -6.34
N CYS A 16 1.04 4.36 -5.62
CA CYS A 16 0.38 5.64 -5.35
C CYS A 16 0.86 6.75 -6.30
N THR A 17 1.18 6.41 -7.55
CA THR A 17 1.38 7.41 -8.59
C THR A 17 0.13 8.26 -8.80
N LEU A 18 0.31 9.49 -9.28
CA LEU A 18 -0.80 10.36 -9.70
C LEU A 18 -1.33 10.02 -11.10
N LYS A 19 -0.64 9.13 -11.83
CA LYS A 19 -0.91 8.83 -13.24
C LYS A 19 -1.79 7.59 -13.38
N LYS A 20 -3.02 7.76 -13.87
CA LYS A 20 -3.91 6.63 -14.23
C LYS A 20 -3.27 5.71 -15.27
N SER A 21 -3.57 4.42 -15.18
CA SER A 21 -3.19 3.44 -16.21
C SER A 21 -3.77 3.82 -17.59
N PRO A 22 -3.04 3.56 -18.70
CA PRO A 22 -1.77 2.83 -18.80
C PRO A 22 -0.52 3.74 -18.73
N ARG A 23 -0.63 5.00 -18.25
CA ARG A 23 0.51 5.93 -18.27
C ARG A 23 1.68 5.38 -17.44
N GLN A 24 2.91 5.58 -17.93
CA GLN A 24 4.12 5.12 -17.27
C GLN A 24 4.30 5.78 -15.88
N SER A 25 4.63 4.96 -14.89
CA SER A 25 4.99 5.37 -13.54
C SER A 25 6.42 4.92 -13.23
N HIS A 26 7.32 5.86 -12.95
CA HIS A 26 8.70 5.55 -12.55
C HIS A 26 8.73 4.75 -11.24
N THR A 27 7.82 5.06 -10.32
CA THR A 27 7.63 4.30 -9.08
C THR A 27 7.31 2.83 -9.37
N ASP A 28 6.48 2.55 -10.38
CA ASP A 28 6.21 1.16 -10.79
C ASP A 28 7.46 0.45 -11.30
N GLY A 29 8.30 1.17 -12.07
CA GLY A 29 9.57 0.65 -12.56
C GLY A 29 10.50 0.21 -11.44
N LEU A 30 10.64 1.02 -10.39
CA LEU A 30 11.46 0.66 -9.22
C LEU A 30 10.81 -0.45 -8.39
N MET A 31 9.48 -0.42 -8.22
CA MET A 31 8.75 -1.50 -7.56
C MET A 31 8.93 -2.83 -8.29
N ASP A 32 9.00 -2.83 -9.62
CA ASP A 32 9.21 -4.05 -10.41
C ASP A 32 10.53 -4.76 -10.09
N VAL A 33 11.60 -4.01 -9.81
CA VAL A 33 12.89 -4.57 -9.37
C VAL A 33 12.70 -5.34 -8.06
N SER A 34 12.01 -4.74 -7.09
CA SER A 34 11.71 -5.39 -5.80
C SER A 34 10.78 -6.60 -5.96
N ARG A 35 9.73 -6.49 -6.79
CA ARG A 35 8.80 -7.60 -7.07
C ARG A 35 9.50 -8.81 -7.70
N LYS A 36 10.46 -8.57 -8.61
CA LYS A 36 11.25 -9.64 -9.24
C LYS A 36 12.06 -10.44 -8.21
N ILE A 37 12.64 -9.76 -7.23
CA ILE A 37 13.37 -10.41 -6.13
C ILE A 37 12.41 -11.27 -5.29
N MET A 38 11.26 -10.71 -4.88
CA MET A 38 10.26 -11.45 -4.09
C MET A 38 9.77 -12.71 -4.83
N LYS A 39 9.45 -12.59 -6.12
CA LYS A 39 9.04 -13.73 -6.96
C LYS A 39 10.15 -14.78 -7.09
N ALA A 40 11.41 -14.35 -7.25
CA ALA A 40 12.56 -15.27 -7.33
C ALA A 40 12.78 -16.06 -6.02
N GLU A 41 12.38 -15.49 -4.88
CA GLU A 41 12.39 -16.15 -3.57
C GLU A 41 11.10 -16.95 -3.29
N GLY A 42 10.15 -17.00 -4.22
CA GLY A 42 8.93 -17.83 -4.12
C GLY A 42 7.69 -17.10 -3.58
N VAL A 43 7.80 -15.82 -3.20
CA VAL A 43 6.68 -15.04 -2.66
C VAL A 43 5.63 -14.79 -3.75
N SER A 44 4.34 -14.98 -3.42
CA SER A 44 3.22 -14.59 -4.28
C SER A 44 3.04 -13.08 -4.29
N VAL A 45 3.15 -12.44 -5.46
CA VAL A 45 3.13 -10.97 -5.58
C VAL A 45 1.91 -10.49 -6.37
N ARG A 46 1.10 -9.60 -5.78
CA ARG A 46 0.04 -8.83 -6.44
C ARG A 46 0.36 -7.34 -6.44
N GLN A 47 -0.27 -6.59 -7.33
CA GLN A 47 -0.14 -5.13 -7.36
C GLN A 47 -1.47 -4.43 -7.63
N ILE A 48 -1.60 -3.23 -7.08
CA ILE A 48 -2.72 -2.31 -7.29
C ILE A 48 -2.13 -0.94 -7.65
N ARG A 49 -2.69 -0.27 -8.66
CA ARG A 49 -2.43 1.15 -8.90
C ARG A 49 -3.57 1.94 -8.32
N PHE A 50 -3.33 2.60 -7.18
CA PHE A 50 -4.40 3.10 -6.33
C PHE A 50 -5.28 4.16 -7.01
N VAL A 51 -4.67 5.01 -7.86
CA VAL A 51 -5.38 6.06 -8.63
C VAL A 51 -6.35 5.52 -9.69
N ASP A 52 -6.29 4.23 -10.01
CA ASP A 52 -7.23 3.59 -10.95
C ASP A 52 -8.56 3.22 -10.28
N HIS A 53 -8.65 3.34 -8.95
CA HIS A 53 -9.83 2.98 -8.18
C HIS A 53 -10.50 4.21 -7.56
N GLU A 54 -11.82 4.24 -7.60
CA GLU A 54 -12.64 5.29 -6.99
C GLU A 54 -12.79 5.04 -5.49
N VAL A 55 -11.75 5.37 -4.74
CA VAL A 55 -11.76 5.32 -3.27
C VAL A 55 -12.24 6.64 -2.72
N ALA A 56 -13.15 6.64 -1.74
CA ALA A 56 -13.62 7.85 -1.10
C ALA A 56 -12.54 8.48 -0.19
N TYR A 57 -12.66 9.77 0.11
CA TYR A 57 -11.91 10.38 1.22
C TYR A 57 -12.61 10.08 2.54
N GLY A 58 -11.85 10.05 3.64
CA GLY A 58 -12.38 9.86 4.99
C GLY A 58 -11.71 8.72 5.74
N VAL A 59 -12.13 8.49 6.99
CA VAL A 59 -11.47 7.57 7.93
C VAL A 59 -12.43 6.52 8.52
N TYR A 60 -13.50 6.16 7.78
CA TYR A 60 -14.38 5.04 8.13
C TYR A 60 -14.19 3.83 7.20
N PRO A 61 -14.39 2.58 7.67
CA PRO A 61 -14.19 1.36 6.87
C PRO A 61 -14.94 1.32 5.53
N ASP A 62 -16.11 1.93 5.45
CA ASP A 62 -16.89 2.09 4.23
C ASP A 62 -17.54 3.47 4.25
N MET A 63 -17.11 4.36 3.36
CA MET A 63 -17.69 5.71 3.32
C MET A 63 -19.09 5.76 2.72
N THR A 64 -19.57 4.69 2.08
CA THR A 64 -20.95 4.64 1.56
C THR A 64 -21.97 4.61 2.69
N GLU A 65 -21.60 4.05 3.85
CA GLU A 65 -22.37 4.13 5.10
C GLU A 65 -22.39 5.56 5.70
N HIS A 66 -21.56 6.45 5.18
CA HIS A 66 -21.40 7.84 5.63
C HIS A 66 -21.77 8.86 4.53
N GLY A 67 -22.66 8.48 3.60
CA GLY A 67 -23.26 9.38 2.63
C GLY A 67 -22.44 9.64 1.37
N VAL A 68 -21.36 8.87 1.14
CA VAL A 68 -20.63 8.90 -0.14
C VAL A 68 -21.27 7.93 -1.14
N GLU A 69 -21.44 8.33 -2.39
CA GLU A 69 -22.11 7.47 -3.39
C GLU A 69 -21.30 6.20 -3.73
N LYS A 70 -19.96 6.33 -3.81
CA LYS A 70 -19.06 5.25 -4.24
C LYS A 70 -17.82 5.22 -3.37
N ASP A 71 -17.47 4.02 -2.91
CA ASP A 71 -16.20 3.75 -2.26
C ASP A 71 -15.69 2.36 -2.64
N ALA A 72 -14.60 2.30 -3.41
CA ALA A 72 -13.93 1.04 -3.74
C ALA A 72 -13.13 0.47 -2.56
N TRP A 73 -12.96 1.23 -1.46
CA TRP A 73 -12.11 0.86 -0.34
C TRP A 73 -12.46 -0.49 0.30
N PRO A 74 -13.72 -0.83 0.64
CA PRO A 74 -14.01 -2.09 1.33
C PRO A 74 -13.51 -3.33 0.59
N LYS A 75 -13.67 -3.34 -0.74
CA LYS A 75 -13.18 -4.41 -1.61
C LYS A 75 -11.66 -4.41 -1.69
N LEU A 76 -11.05 -3.26 -1.95
CA LEU A 76 -9.59 -3.13 -2.05
C LEU A 76 -8.89 -3.48 -0.75
N PHE A 77 -9.45 -3.08 0.39
CA PHE A 77 -8.91 -3.38 1.70
C PHE A 77 -8.85 -4.89 1.91
N LYS A 78 -9.90 -5.65 1.52
CA LYS A 78 -9.86 -7.11 1.58
C LYS A 78 -8.69 -7.68 0.78
N ASP A 79 -8.51 -7.26 -0.48
CA ASP A 79 -7.40 -7.69 -1.32
C ASP A 79 -6.03 -7.34 -0.73
N ILE A 80 -5.89 -6.14 -0.14
CA ILE A 80 -4.65 -5.69 0.52
C ILE A 80 -4.39 -6.50 1.80
N PHE A 81 -5.44 -6.72 2.60
CA PHE A 81 -5.34 -7.34 3.91
C PHE A 81 -5.08 -8.86 3.86
N GLU A 82 -5.38 -9.50 2.73
CA GLU A 82 -4.99 -10.89 2.46
C GLU A 82 -3.46 -11.08 2.34
N ALA A 83 -2.69 -10.01 2.13
CA ALA A 83 -1.23 -10.09 2.06
C ALA A 83 -0.56 -10.05 3.44
N ASP A 84 0.56 -10.74 3.57
CA ASP A 84 1.42 -10.72 4.76
C ASP A 84 2.34 -9.49 4.74
N ILE A 85 2.70 -9.05 3.54
CA ILE A 85 3.60 -7.93 3.28
C ILE A 85 2.86 -6.89 2.45
N ILE A 86 2.89 -5.62 2.87
CA ILE A 86 2.47 -4.49 2.04
C ILE A 86 3.67 -3.61 1.70
N ILE A 87 3.85 -3.31 0.42
CA ILE A 87 4.84 -2.36 -0.07
C ILE A 87 4.12 -1.17 -0.70
N ILE A 88 4.21 0.00 -0.06
CA ILE A 88 3.60 1.23 -0.53
C ILE A 88 4.59 1.99 -1.41
N GLY A 89 4.25 2.15 -2.69
CA GLY A 89 5.03 2.91 -3.66
C GLY A 89 4.52 4.33 -3.81
N THR A 90 5.36 5.35 -3.69
CA THR A 90 4.95 6.75 -3.96
C THR A 90 6.00 7.54 -4.75
N PRO A 91 5.58 8.42 -5.67
CA PRO A 91 6.44 9.51 -6.12
C PRO A 91 6.58 10.58 -5.03
N ILE A 92 7.67 11.34 -5.07
CA ILE A 92 7.86 12.55 -4.27
C ILE A 92 7.40 13.77 -5.07
N TRP A 93 6.59 14.62 -4.44
CA TRP A 93 6.22 15.95 -4.95
C TRP A 93 6.33 16.95 -3.82
N LEU A 94 7.05 18.06 -4.04
CA LEU A 94 7.21 19.12 -3.03
C LEU A 94 7.79 18.61 -1.69
N GLY A 95 8.71 17.64 -1.75
CA GLY A 95 9.31 17.02 -0.55
C GLY A 95 8.38 16.05 0.20
N GLU A 96 7.21 15.76 -0.35
CA GLU A 96 6.15 14.96 0.26
C GLU A 96 5.79 13.73 -0.55
N LYS A 97 5.17 12.76 0.12
CA LYS A 97 4.49 11.64 -0.54
C LYS A 97 3.30 12.17 -1.35
N SER A 98 2.88 11.44 -2.37
CA SER A 98 1.77 11.85 -3.21
C SER A 98 0.48 11.98 -2.40
N SER A 99 -0.44 12.85 -2.83
CA SER A 99 -1.78 12.93 -2.24
C SER A 99 -2.54 11.60 -2.33
N VAL A 100 -2.26 10.79 -3.35
CA VAL A 100 -2.78 9.43 -3.50
C VAL A 100 -2.24 8.50 -2.41
N CYS A 101 -0.97 8.63 -2.03
CA CYS A 101 -0.36 7.87 -0.94
C CYS A 101 -0.91 8.32 0.42
N GLN A 102 -1.08 9.63 0.62
CA GLN A 102 -1.72 10.17 1.83
C GLN A 102 -3.13 9.62 2.00
N LYS A 103 -3.93 9.61 0.92
CA LYS A 103 -5.27 9.02 0.92
C LYS A 103 -5.22 7.53 1.28
N LEU A 104 -4.32 6.74 0.70
CA LEU A 104 -4.17 5.32 1.09
C LEU A 104 -3.92 5.16 2.59
N ILE A 105 -3.04 5.97 3.17
CA ILE A 105 -2.71 5.92 4.61
C ILE A 105 -3.93 6.25 5.47
N GLU A 106 -4.69 7.30 5.12
CA GLU A 106 -5.95 7.65 5.82
C GLU A 106 -6.97 6.50 5.77
N ARG A 107 -7.07 5.84 4.61
CA ARG A 107 -7.98 4.69 4.45
C ARG A 107 -7.49 3.45 5.19
N LEU A 108 -6.18 3.20 5.28
CA LEU A 108 -5.62 2.16 6.15
C LEU A 108 -5.90 2.49 7.63
N TYR A 109 -5.73 3.74 8.03
CA TYR A 109 -6.02 4.22 9.38
C TYR A 109 -7.50 4.09 9.74
N ALA A 110 -8.42 4.14 8.76
CA ALA A 110 -9.84 3.88 8.97
C ALA A 110 -10.14 2.50 9.59
N MET A 111 -9.19 1.57 9.49
CA MET A 111 -9.28 0.22 10.05
C MET A 111 -8.60 0.07 11.42
N SER A 112 -8.00 1.14 11.96
CA SER A 112 -7.20 1.13 13.20
C SER A 112 -7.96 0.67 14.44
N GLY A 113 -9.27 0.93 14.50
CA GLY A 113 -10.14 0.47 15.60
C GLY A 113 -10.56 -1.00 15.52
N LYS A 114 -10.22 -1.72 14.44
CA LYS A 114 -10.59 -3.14 14.28
C LYS A 114 -9.55 -4.04 14.95
N THR A 115 -10.01 -5.14 15.51
CA THR A 115 -9.17 -6.15 16.16
C THR A 115 -9.33 -7.52 15.51
N ASN A 116 -8.30 -8.35 15.63
CA ASN A 116 -8.36 -9.77 15.29
C ASN A 116 -9.04 -10.57 16.43
N ASN A 117 -9.23 -11.87 16.22
CA ASN A 117 -9.83 -12.78 17.21
C ASN A 117 -9.02 -12.94 18.52
N LYS A 118 -7.77 -12.45 18.56
CA LYS A 118 -6.91 -12.41 19.75
C LYS A 118 -6.99 -11.07 20.49
N GLY A 119 -7.85 -10.14 20.05
CA GLY A 119 -7.95 -8.80 20.61
C GLY A 119 -6.79 -7.86 20.26
N GLN A 120 -5.92 -8.24 19.32
CA GLN A 120 -4.83 -7.37 18.84
C GLN A 120 -5.35 -6.49 17.70
N TYR A 121 -4.73 -5.34 17.46
CA TYR A 121 -5.05 -4.52 16.30
C TYR A 121 -4.91 -5.32 15.00
N LEU A 122 -5.79 -5.03 14.06
CA LEU A 122 -6.00 -5.82 12.85
C LEU A 122 -4.70 -6.14 12.06
N PHE A 123 -3.72 -5.23 12.07
CA PHE A 123 -2.47 -5.35 11.32
C PHE A 123 -1.36 -6.15 12.01
N TYR A 124 -1.56 -6.62 13.25
CA TYR A 124 -0.54 -7.41 13.94
C TYR A 124 -0.15 -8.67 13.14
N GLY A 125 1.16 -8.95 13.09
CA GLY A 125 1.73 -10.08 12.35
C GLY A 125 2.00 -9.80 10.87
N LYS A 126 1.71 -8.59 10.38
CA LYS A 126 2.02 -8.15 9.01
C LYS A 126 3.28 -7.29 8.95
N VAL A 127 3.86 -7.17 7.76
CA VAL A 127 5.05 -6.36 7.48
C VAL A 127 4.72 -5.21 6.53
N GLY A 128 5.18 -4.01 6.86
CA GLY A 128 5.08 -2.82 6.01
C GLY A 128 6.43 -2.38 5.46
N GLY A 129 6.47 -1.96 4.21
CA GLY A 129 7.62 -1.34 3.57
C GLY A 129 7.22 -0.27 2.56
N CYS A 130 8.18 0.52 2.08
CA CYS A 130 7.92 1.55 1.09
C CYS A 130 8.98 1.58 -0.02
N VAL A 131 8.54 1.96 -1.23
CA VAL A 131 9.40 2.26 -2.38
C VAL A 131 9.11 3.67 -2.83
N ILE A 132 10.12 4.52 -2.83
CA ILE A 132 9.93 5.96 -3.04
C ILE A 132 10.82 6.41 -4.19
N THR A 133 10.24 7.16 -5.12
CA THR A 133 10.95 7.74 -6.27
C THR A 133 10.75 9.24 -6.32
N GLY A 134 11.80 10.01 -6.54
CA GLY A 134 11.72 11.46 -6.76
C GLY A 134 12.86 11.91 -7.66
N ASN A 135 12.76 13.13 -8.19
CA ASN A 135 13.84 13.69 -9.00
C ASN A 135 15.05 14.10 -8.14
N GLU A 136 14.81 14.57 -6.90
CA GLU A 136 15.84 15.19 -6.07
C GLU A 136 15.80 14.64 -4.63
N ASP A 137 15.02 15.25 -3.73
CA ASP A 137 15.06 14.99 -2.29
C ASP A 137 13.68 14.66 -1.69
N GLY A 138 13.66 14.08 -0.48
CA GLY A 138 12.46 13.84 0.33
C GLY A 138 12.26 12.39 0.79
N ILE A 139 13.16 11.45 0.41
CA ILE A 139 12.93 10.01 0.62
C ILE A 139 12.78 9.63 2.10
N LYS A 140 13.65 10.15 2.98
CA LYS A 140 13.61 9.84 4.42
C LYS A 140 12.37 10.45 5.08
N HIS A 141 12.01 11.66 4.66
CA HIS A 141 10.82 12.35 5.14
C HIS A 141 9.54 11.59 4.77
N CYS A 142 9.43 11.21 3.49
CA CYS A 142 8.33 10.38 3.01
C CYS A 142 8.27 9.02 3.72
N ALA A 143 9.42 8.35 3.89
CA ALA A 143 9.48 7.05 4.56
C ALA A 143 8.98 7.14 6.02
N MET A 144 9.37 8.18 6.75
CA MET A 144 8.88 8.42 8.11
C MET A 144 7.35 8.51 8.14
N GLY A 145 6.77 9.34 7.27
CA GLY A 145 5.31 9.52 7.19
C GLY A 145 4.53 8.37 6.54
N ILE A 146 5.20 7.32 6.06
CA ILE A 146 4.57 6.11 5.51
C ILE A 146 4.67 4.95 6.50
N LEU A 147 5.82 4.79 7.16
CA LEU A 147 6.11 3.64 8.01
C LEU A 147 5.65 3.82 9.46
N TYR A 148 5.42 5.06 9.91
CA TYR A 148 5.08 5.39 11.31
C TYR A 148 3.80 6.23 11.45
N ALA A 149 3.01 6.33 10.38
CA ALA A 149 1.72 7.01 10.41
C ALA A 149 0.62 6.17 11.08
#